data_AF-A7WLW7-F1
#
_entry.id   AF-A7WLW7-F1
#
_cell.length_a   1.000
_cell.length_b   1.000
_cell.length_c   1.000
_cell.angle_alpha   90.00
_cell.angle_beta   90.00
_cell.angle_gamma   90.00
#
_symmetry.space_group_name_H-M   'P 1'
#
loop_
_entity.id
_entity.type
_entity.pdbx_description
1 polymer ?
#
loop_
_entity_poly.entity_id
_entity_poly.type
_entity_poly.pdbx_seq_one_letter_code
_entity_poly.pdbx_strand_id
1 'polypeptide(L)'
;VTSALEADCHKASEIAHQWHKHPYNCSQGDLAAVQEKLANFVNAGRLGLFANGYWGHAQYKLSPEENLIHMNHYLEALRIQREVSKAIAIFGGKTPHPQNLVVGGVTSVMGMLNPQRWNDYLFIIKDTQEFLKRAYLPDMKMVVAAYGDNIKAGEGRGHGNSMCSGGYQSSDDEPLFASGIIWGHDFSKTEPFDD
;
A
#
# COMPACT_ATOMS: atom_id res chain seq x y z
N VAL A 1 10.28 8.76 -11.48
CA VAL A 1 9.89 10.16 -11.17
C VAL A 1 10.00 11.05 -12.40
N THR A 2 11.16 11.14 -13.05
CA THR A 2 11.34 12.02 -14.22
C THR A 2 10.45 11.63 -15.41
N SER A 3 10.28 10.34 -15.69
CA SER A 3 9.38 9.85 -16.75
C SER A 3 7.91 10.25 -16.53
N ALA A 4 7.47 10.45 -15.29
CA ALA A 4 6.09 10.88 -15.01
C ALA A 4 5.82 12.34 -15.49
N LEU A 5 6.87 13.14 -15.68
CA LEU A 5 6.75 14.50 -16.23
C LEU A 5 6.44 14.49 -17.73
N GLU A 6 6.69 13.38 -18.41
CA GLU A 6 6.46 13.21 -19.85
C GLU A 6 5.06 12.64 -20.13
N ALA A 7 4.29 12.33 -19.09
CA ALA A 7 2.98 11.69 -19.21
C ALA A 7 1.90 12.62 -19.78
N ASP A 8 1.03 12.06 -20.63
CA ASP A 8 -0.24 12.70 -20.96
C ASP A 8 -1.27 12.43 -19.84
N CYS A 9 -1.74 13.49 -19.17
CA CYS A 9 -2.66 13.37 -18.04
C CYS A 9 -4.04 12.81 -18.41
N HIS A 10 -4.53 13.08 -19.62
CA HIS A 10 -5.82 12.54 -20.09
C HIS A 10 -5.69 11.03 -20.31
N LYS A 11 -4.65 10.62 -21.04
CA LYS A 11 -4.36 9.21 -21.28
C LYS A 11 -4.06 8.45 -19.99
N ALA A 12 -3.35 9.06 -19.05
CA ALA A 12 -3.11 8.46 -17.73
C ALA A 12 -4.42 8.24 -16.95
N SER A 13 -5.34 9.19 -16.99
CA SER A 13 -6.68 9.01 -16.42
C SER A 13 -7.44 7.87 -17.09
N GLU A 14 -7.38 7.74 -18.43
CA GLU A 14 -7.99 6.61 -19.14
C GLU A 14 -7.36 5.27 -18.75
N ILE A 15 -6.03 5.19 -18.65
CA ILE A 15 -5.32 3.98 -18.19
C ILE A 15 -5.76 3.60 -16.78
N ALA A 16 -5.87 4.55 -15.85
CA ALA A 16 -6.34 4.26 -14.50
C ALA A 16 -7.73 3.59 -14.49
N HIS A 17 -8.62 3.99 -15.41
CA HIS A 17 -9.95 3.39 -15.55
C HIS A 17 -9.92 1.96 -16.16
N GLN A 18 -8.85 1.57 -16.84
CA GLN A 18 -8.66 0.19 -17.30
C GLN A 18 -8.41 -0.77 -16.13
N TRP A 19 -7.77 -0.29 -15.06
CA TRP A 19 -7.41 -1.10 -13.89
C TRP A 19 -8.48 -1.11 -12.80
N HIS A 20 -9.28 -0.04 -12.71
CA HIS A 20 -10.43 0.02 -11.80
C HIS A 20 -11.51 0.95 -12.35
N LYS A 21 -12.80 0.56 -12.26
CA LYS A 21 -13.93 1.36 -12.77
C LYS A 21 -14.01 2.77 -12.17
N HIS A 22 -13.58 2.92 -10.92
CA HIS A 22 -13.55 4.18 -10.18
C HIS A 22 -12.17 4.33 -9.54
N PRO A 23 -11.13 4.76 -10.26
CA PRO A 23 -9.79 4.88 -9.69
C PRO A 23 -9.78 5.94 -8.56
N TYR A 24 -8.80 5.87 -7.67
CA TYR A 24 -8.72 6.77 -6.52
C TYR A 24 -7.99 8.07 -6.89
N ASN A 25 -8.72 9.19 -6.98
CA ASN A 25 -8.15 10.51 -7.28
C ASN A 25 -7.24 10.52 -8.53
N CYS A 26 -7.68 9.88 -9.62
CA CYS A 26 -6.96 9.84 -10.90
C CYS A 26 -7.73 10.53 -12.02
N SER A 27 -8.46 11.61 -11.73
CA SER A 27 -8.99 12.44 -12.82
C SER A 27 -7.83 13.13 -13.55
N GLN A 28 -8.08 13.59 -14.79
CA GLN A 28 -7.09 14.39 -15.53
C GLN A 28 -6.60 15.60 -14.70
N GLY A 29 -7.49 16.24 -13.96
CA GLY A 29 -7.15 17.38 -13.09
C GLY A 29 -6.25 16.99 -11.92
N ASP A 30 -6.56 15.87 -11.26
CA ASP A 30 -5.73 15.36 -10.15
C ASP A 30 -4.32 15.03 -10.63
N LEU A 31 -4.22 14.33 -11.75
CA LEU A 31 -2.94 13.92 -12.33
C LEU A 31 -2.14 15.13 -12.84
N ALA A 32 -2.79 16.13 -13.43
CA ALA A 32 -2.14 17.38 -13.83
C ALA A 32 -1.60 18.15 -12.63
N ALA A 33 -2.34 18.23 -11.53
CA ALA A 33 -1.89 18.88 -10.30
C ALA A 33 -0.66 18.16 -9.70
N VAL A 34 -0.63 16.82 -9.74
CA VAL A 34 0.54 16.04 -9.33
C VAL A 34 1.71 16.27 -10.27
N GLN A 35 1.49 16.25 -11.58
CA GLN A 35 2.54 16.49 -12.58
C GLN A 35 3.17 17.88 -12.41
N GLU A 36 2.35 18.92 -12.20
CA GLU A 36 2.82 20.27 -11.92
C GLU A 36 3.65 20.32 -10.63
N LYS A 37 3.17 19.68 -9.55
CA LYS A 37 3.90 19.58 -8.29
C LYS A 37 5.26 18.90 -8.45
N LEU A 38 5.31 17.82 -9.24
CA LEU A 38 6.56 17.12 -9.56
C LEU A 38 7.48 18.00 -10.41
N ALA A 39 6.96 18.70 -11.42
CA ALA A 39 7.73 19.59 -12.27
C ALA A 39 8.37 20.71 -11.45
N ASN A 40 7.60 21.36 -10.58
CA ASN A 40 8.11 22.39 -9.67
C ASN A 40 9.20 21.85 -8.73
N PHE A 41 9.03 20.63 -8.21
CA PHE A 41 10.02 19.98 -7.36
C PHE A 41 11.33 19.68 -8.11
N VAL A 42 11.24 19.19 -9.36
CA VAL A 42 12.40 18.89 -10.20
C VAL A 42 13.11 20.17 -10.65
N ASN A 43 12.36 21.18 -11.10
CA ASN A 43 12.90 22.46 -11.54
C ASN A 43 13.59 23.25 -10.42
N ALA A 44 13.20 23.02 -9.16
CA ALA A 44 13.88 23.60 -8.00
C ALA A 44 15.31 23.05 -7.78
N GLY A 45 15.74 22.02 -8.53
CA GLY A 45 17.09 21.45 -8.50
C GLY A 45 17.45 20.69 -7.21
N ARG A 46 16.54 20.66 -6.22
CA ARG A 46 16.71 19.99 -4.93
C ARG A 46 15.89 18.72 -4.88
N LEU A 47 16.32 17.73 -5.66
CA LEU A 47 15.59 16.46 -5.85
C LEU A 47 15.47 15.62 -4.57
N GLY A 48 16.22 15.92 -3.51
CA GLY A 48 16.10 15.27 -2.21
C GLY A 48 16.17 13.75 -2.34
N LEU A 49 15.11 13.06 -1.92
CA LEU A 49 14.96 11.60 -2.00
C LEU A 49 15.05 11.05 -3.43
N PHE A 50 14.84 11.87 -4.45
CA PHE A 50 14.91 11.48 -5.86
C PHE A 50 16.26 11.79 -6.50
N ALA A 51 17.19 12.42 -5.78
CA ALA A 51 18.54 12.66 -6.27
C ALA A 51 19.31 11.33 -6.44
N ASN A 52 20.11 11.20 -7.51
CA ASN A 52 20.94 10.04 -7.80
C ASN A 52 20.19 8.68 -7.83
N GLY A 53 18.90 8.69 -8.17
CA GLY A 53 18.13 7.47 -8.42
C GLY A 53 18.48 6.82 -9.76
N TYR A 54 18.06 5.57 -9.96
CA TYR A 54 18.31 4.78 -11.18
C TYR A 54 17.41 5.17 -12.37
N TRP A 55 16.97 6.43 -12.43
CA TRP A 55 16.00 6.90 -13.42
C TRP A 55 16.50 6.68 -14.86
N GLY A 56 15.66 6.13 -15.72
CA GLY A 56 16.03 5.77 -17.11
C GLY A 56 16.71 4.40 -17.26
N HIS A 57 16.91 3.64 -16.17
CA HIS A 57 17.43 2.28 -16.26
C HIS A 57 16.54 1.38 -17.13
N ALA A 58 17.15 0.55 -17.99
CA ALA A 58 16.44 -0.28 -18.98
C ALA A 58 15.44 -1.29 -18.39
N GLN A 59 15.58 -1.62 -17.10
CA GLN A 59 14.64 -2.47 -16.40
C GLN A 59 13.37 -1.74 -15.93
N TYR A 60 13.28 -0.41 -16.01
CA TYR A 60 12.03 0.29 -15.72
C TYR A 60 11.07 0.18 -16.92
N LYS A 61 9.97 -0.55 -16.73
CA LYS A 61 9.06 -0.94 -17.81
C LYS A 61 7.72 -0.19 -17.83
N LEU A 62 7.37 0.53 -16.76
CA LEU A 62 6.15 1.31 -16.70
C LEU A 62 6.21 2.50 -17.66
N SER A 63 5.11 2.77 -18.35
CA SER A 63 4.98 3.94 -19.24
C SER A 63 5.04 5.26 -18.44
N PRO A 64 5.29 6.42 -19.09
CA PRO A 64 5.14 7.73 -18.46
C PRO A 64 3.79 7.89 -17.72
N GLU A 65 2.69 7.51 -18.37
CA GLU A 65 1.34 7.59 -17.80
C GLU A 65 1.17 6.71 -16.56
N GLU A 66 1.62 5.45 -16.62
CA GLU A 66 1.56 4.54 -15.47
C GLU A 66 2.43 5.05 -14.32
N ASN A 67 3.61 5.60 -14.62
CA ASN A 67 4.46 6.23 -13.63
C ASN A 67 3.77 7.43 -12.97
N LEU A 68 3.03 8.26 -13.73
CA LEU A 68 2.28 9.39 -13.15
C LEU A 68 1.15 8.92 -12.22
N ILE A 69 0.42 7.86 -12.60
CA ILE A 69 -0.59 7.25 -11.74
C ILE A 69 0.03 6.74 -10.43
N HIS A 70 1.14 6.00 -10.53
CA HIS A 70 1.85 5.49 -9.34
C HIS A 70 2.41 6.63 -8.48
N MET A 71 2.90 7.72 -9.09
CA MET A 71 3.35 8.89 -8.33
C MET A 71 2.21 9.60 -7.60
N ASN A 72 1.04 9.70 -8.23
CA ASN A 72 -0.17 10.20 -7.57
C ASN A 72 -0.52 9.33 -6.36
N HIS A 73 -0.62 8.02 -6.54
CA HIS A 73 -0.94 7.09 -5.45
C HIS A 73 0.15 7.02 -4.36
N TYR A 74 1.43 7.19 -4.72
CA TYR A 74 2.52 7.30 -3.75
C TYR A 74 2.31 8.49 -2.82
N LEU A 75 1.93 9.65 -3.36
CA LEU A 75 1.66 10.85 -2.57
C LEU A 75 0.39 10.69 -1.73
N GLU A 76 -0.65 10.06 -2.26
CA GLU A 76 -1.87 9.73 -1.48
C GLU A 76 -1.58 8.71 -0.37
N ALA A 77 -0.71 7.72 -0.61
CA ALA A 77 -0.32 6.75 0.41
C ALA A 77 0.32 7.42 1.63
N LEU A 78 1.11 8.49 1.44
CA LEU A 78 1.67 9.29 2.54
C LEU A 78 0.59 9.97 3.39
N ARG A 79 -0.54 10.38 2.78
CA ARG A 79 -1.71 10.90 3.49
C ARG A 79 -2.46 9.77 4.21
N ILE A 80 -2.74 8.67 3.51
CA ILE A 80 -3.49 7.52 4.04
C ILE A 80 -2.80 6.93 5.26
N GLN A 81 -1.48 6.70 5.23
CA GLN A 81 -0.75 6.16 6.40
C GLN A 81 -0.86 7.07 7.63
N ARG A 82 -0.94 8.40 7.43
CA ARG A 82 -1.11 9.37 8.51
C ARG A 82 -2.52 9.27 9.10
N GLU A 83 -3.54 9.11 8.27
CA GLU A 83 -4.90 8.94 8.76
C GLU A 83 -5.08 7.61 9.51
N VAL A 84 -4.56 6.50 8.97
CA VAL A 84 -4.53 5.20 9.67
C VAL A 84 -3.84 5.32 11.03
N SER A 85 -2.76 6.12 11.11
CA SER A 85 -2.09 6.41 12.37
C SER A 85 -3.01 7.12 13.38
N LYS A 86 -3.86 8.04 12.93
CA LYS A 86 -4.90 8.63 13.81
C LYS A 86 -5.91 7.58 14.27
N ALA A 87 -6.34 6.67 13.38
CA ALA A 87 -7.24 5.58 13.76
C ALA A 87 -6.66 4.70 14.87
N ILE A 88 -5.36 4.39 14.81
CA ILE A 88 -4.66 3.70 15.90
C ILE A 88 -4.69 4.56 17.17
N ALA A 89 -4.40 5.86 17.09
CA ALA A 89 -4.36 6.75 18.25
C ALA A 89 -5.74 6.94 18.93
N ILE A 90 -6.85 6.76 18.22
CA ILE A 90 -8.20 6.83 18.81
C ILE A 90 -8.36 5.84 19.98
N PHE A 91 -7.77 4.65 19.89
CA PHE A 91 -7.82 3.66 20.99
C PHE A 91 -6.46 3.42 21.64
N GLY A 92 -5.36 3.63 20.93
CA GLY A 92 -3.99 3.45 21.37
C GLY A 92 -3.37 4.66 22.10
N GLY A 93 -4.04 5.81 22.08
CA GLY A 93 -3.57 7.08 22.64
C GLY A 93 -2.53 7.79 21.77
N LYS A 94 -1.56 7.05 21.22
CA LYS A 94 -0.53 7.55 20.29
C LYS A 94 -0.07 6.48 19.30
N THR A 95 0.60 6.92 18.24
CA THR A 95 1.37 6.05 17.34
C THR A 95 2.54 6.84 16.74
N PRO A 96 3.74 6.24 16.56
CA PRO A 96 4.11 4.88 16.94
C PRO A 96 4.09 4.63 18.46
N HIS A 97 4.10 3.35 18.87
CA HIS A 97 4.08 2.87 20.26
C HIS A 97 2.81 3.20 21.05
N PRO A 98 1.65 2.58 20.73
CA PRO A 98 0.43 2.75 21.51
C PRO A 98 0.63 2.32 22.97
N GLN A 99 0.01 3.02 23.91
CA GLN A 99 0.16 2.81 25.37
C GLN A 99 -1.12 2.31 26.03
N ASN A 100 -2.02 1.71 25.23
CA ASN A 100 -3.29 1.19 25.74
C ASN A 100 -3.22 -0.28 26.14
N LEU A 101 -2.18 -1.03 25.73
CA LEU A 101 -2.02 -2.44 26.07
C LEU A 101 -1.53 -2.61 27.51
N VAL A 102 -2.20 -3.47 28.27
CA VAL A 102 -1.80 -3.88 29.62
C VAL A 102 -1.95 -5.39 29.75
N VAL A 103 -1.26 -6.01 30.71
CA VAL A 103 -1.48 -7.42 31.02
C VAL A 103 -2.96 -7.60 31.40
N GLY A 104 -3.65 -8.48 30.68
CA GLY A 104 -5.09 -8.73 30.85
C GLY A 104 -6.02 -7.92 29.94
N GLY A 105 -5.52 -7.02 29.08
CA GLY A 105 -6.35 -6.37 28.06
C GLY A 105 -5.90 -4.98 27.64
N VAL A 106 -6.84 -4.03 27.63
CA VAL A 106 -6.62 -2.65 27.17
C VAL A 106 -7.19 -1.61 28.15
N THR A 107 -6.56 -0.44 28.22
CA THR A 107 -6.98 0.68 29.09
C THR A 107 -8.06 1.56 28.45
N SER A 108 -8.32 1.43 27.15
CA SER A 108 -9.17 2.33 26.35
C SER A 108 -10.66 1.98 26.35
N VAL A 109 -11.16 1.27 27.37
CA VAL A 109 -12.54 0.72 27.42
C VAL A 109 -13.60 1.82 27.26
N MET A 110 -13.49 2.92 28.00
CA MET A 110 -14.44 4.04 27.88
C MET A 110 -14.43 4.68 26.49
N GLY A 111 -13.27 4.70 25.83
CA GLY A 111 -13.16 5.14 24.44
C GLY A 111 -13.85 4.18 23.48
N MET A 112 -13.73 2.88 23.70
CA MET A 112 -14.39 1.82 22.92
C MET A 112 -15.90 1.75 23.17
N LEU A 113 -16.43 2.29 24.25
CA LEU A 113 -17.88 2.39 24.46
C LEU A 113 -18.48 3.68 23.89
N ASN A 114 -17.65 4.61 23.39
CA ASN A 114 -18.09 5.88 22.85
C ASN A 114 -18.42 5.75 21.35
N PRO A 115 -19.69 5.95 20.93
CA PRO A 115 -20.08 5.83 19.53
C PRO A 115 -19.38 6.82 18.58
N GLN A 116 -19.05 8.03 19.06
CA GLN A 116 -18.36 9.02 18.25
C GLN A 116 -16.95 8.55 17.88
N ARG A 117 -16.20 8.00 18.86
CA ARG A 117 -14.84 7.48 18.59
C ARG A 117 -14.87 6.30 17.61
N TRP A 118 -15.89 5.46 17.70
CA TRP A 118 -16.12 4.41 16.71
C TRP A 118 -16.38 4.95 15.32
N ASN A 119 -17.23 5.97 15.20
CA ASN A 119 -17.52 6.60 13.90
C ASN A 119 -16.26 7.25 13.31
N ASP A 120 -15.47 7.95 14.11
CA ASP A 120 -14.20 8.55 13.67
C ASP A 120 -13.22 7.48 13.15
N TYR A 121 -13.08 6.37 13.89
CA TYR A 121 -12.28 5.23 13.48
C TYR A 121 -12.80 4.61 12.16
N LEU A 122 -14.10 4.31 12.10
CA LEU A 122 -14.72 3.67 10.94
C LEU A 122 -14.63 4.54 9.68
N PHE A 123 -14.73 5.85 9.81
CA PHE A 123 -14.57 6.76 8.68
C PHE A 123 -13.17 6.64 8.05
N ILE A 124 -12.13 6.64 8.88
CA ILE A 124 -10.74 6.48 8.43
C ILE A 124 -10.52 5.10 7.80
N ILE A 125 -11.01 4.04 8.45
CA ILE A 125 -10.84 2.68 7.93
C ILE A 125 -11.56 2.50 6.58
N LYS A 126 -12.74 3.09 6.40
CA LYS A 126 -13.45 3.06 5.12
C LYS A 126 -12.69 3.80 4.01
N ASP A 127 -12.17 5.01 4.27
CA ASP A 127 -11.32 5.72 3.28
C ASP A 127 -10.07 4.92 2.93
N THR A 128 -9.44 4.30 3.94
CA THR A 128 -8.28 3.43 3.74
C THR A 128 -8.62 2.21 2.88
N GLN A 129 -9.75 1.56 3.12
CA GLN A 129 -10.22 0.43 2.31
C GLN A 129 -10.53 0.85 0.87
N GLU A 130 -11.12 2.03 0.67
CA GLU A 130 -11.34 2.59 -0.66
C GLU A 130 -10.01 2.80 -1.39
N PHE A 131 -9.02 3.41 -0.74
CA PHE A 131 -7.67 3.54 -1.31
C PHE A 131 -7.04 2.18 -1.64
N LEU A 132 -7.12 1.20 -0.75
CA LEU A 132 -6.56 -0.13 -1.00
C LEU A 132 -7.19 -0.81 -2.23
N LYS A 133 -8.51 -0.72 -2.37
CA LYS A 133 -9.26 -1.35 -3.46
C LYS A 133 -9.09 -0.62 -4.80
N ARG A 134 -8.94 0.71 -4.76
CA ARG A 134 -9.05 1.59 -5.94
C ARG A 134 -7.72 2.19 -6.40
N ALA A 135 -6.67 2.09 -5.59
CA ALA A 135 -5.30 2.48 -5.93
C ALA A 135 -4.33 1.31 -5.72
N TYR A 136 -4.14 0.85 -4.47
CA TYR A 136 -3.08 -0.09 -4.14
C TYR A 136 -3.17 -1.42 -4.92
N LEU A 137 -4.33 -2.08 -4.91
CA LEU A 137 -4.53 -3.33 -5.64
C LEU A 137 -4.43 -3.14 -7.17
N PRO A 138 -5.07 -2.12 -7.78
CA PRO A 138 -4.85 -1.76 -9.18
C PRO A 138 -3.37 -1.50 -9.54
N ASP A 139 -2.62 -0.78 -8.72
CA ASP A 139 -1.19 -0.51 -8.92
C ASP A 139 -0.38 -1.80 -8.92
N MET A 140 -0.65 -2.70 -7.99
CA MET A 140 0.01 -4.01 -7.98
C MET A 140 -0.29 -4.80 -9.26
N LYS A 141 -1.51 -4.71 -9.80
CA LYS A 141 -1.85 -5.36 -11.09
C LYS A 141 -1.10 -4.72 -12.27
N MET A 142 -0.96 -3.39 -12.29
CA MET A 142 -0.13 -2.68 -13.28
C MET A 142 1.32 -3.16 -13.23
N VAL A 143 1.91 -3.23 -12.04
CA VAL A 143 3.28 -3.73 -11.85
C VAL A 143 3.39 -5.19 -12.32
N VAL A 144 2.47 -6.06 -11.93
CA VAL A 144 2.49 -7.47 -12.37
C VAL A 144 2.36 -7.58 -13.89
N ALA A 145 1.58 -6.74 -14.55
CA ALA A 145 1.48 -6.73 -16.01
C ALA A 145 2.78 -6.29 -16.68
N ALA A 146 3.45 -5.25 -16.15
CA ALA A 146 4.71 -4.75 -16.70
C ALA A 146 5.90 -5.69 -16.47
N TYR A 147 5.91 -6.45 -15.38
CA TYR A 147 7.03 -7.30 -14.95
C TYR A 147 6.71 -8.79 -14.96
N GLY A 148 5.59 -9.20 -15.55
CA GLY A 148 5.09 -10.57 -15.49
C GLY A 148 6.07 -11.62 -16.02
N ASP A 149 6.84 -11.30 -17.05
CA ASP A 149 7.84 -12.21 -17.61
C ASP A 149 9.05 -12.39 -16.68
N ASN A 150 9.52 -11.34 -16.01
CA ASN A 150 10.59 -11.44 -15.00
C ASN A 150 10.13 -12.29 -13.81
N ILE A 151 8.88 -12.08 -13.37
CA ILE A 151 8.27 -12.86 -12.28
C ILE A 151 8.21 -14.34 -12.65
N LYS A 152 7.76 -14.68 -13.87
CA LYS A 152 7.72 -16.06 -14.37
C LYS A 152 9.11 -16.67 -14.54
N ALA A 153 10.09 -15.88 -14.96
CA ALA A 153 11.48 -16.31 -15.05
C ALA A 153 12.14 -16.54 -13.69
N GLY A 154 11.48 -16.15 -12.58
CA GLY A 154 12.00 -16.31 -11.23
C GLY A 154 13.04 -15.25 -10.85
N GLU A 155 13.11 -14.14 -11.56
CA GLU A 155 13.99 -13.03 -11.21
C GLU A 155 13.60 -12.46 -9.83
N GLY A 156 14.56 -12.38 -8.92
CA GLY A 156 14.31 -11.91 -7.55
C GLY A 156 13.53 -12.90 -6.66
N ARG A 157 13.30 -14.14 -7.11
CA ARG A 157 12.62 -15.18 -6.32
C ARG A 157 13.44 -15.53 -5.07
N GLY A 158 12.78 -15.61 -3.91
CA GLY A 158 13.39 -16.07 -2.66
C GLY A 158 13.75 -17.56 -2.66
N HIS A 159 14.52 -18.00 -1.65
CA HIS A 159 15.00 -19.39 -1.52
C HIS A 159 13.88 -20.43 -1.31
N GLY A 160 12.67 -19.98 -0.95
CA GLY A 160 11.48 -20.85 -0.88
C GLY A 160 11.20 -21.48 0.45
N ASN A 161 11.95 -21.12 1.50
CA ASN A 161 11.50 -21.44 2.85
C ASN A 161 10.67 -20.26 3.36
N SER A 162 9.54 -20.57 3.96
CA SER A 162 8.58 -19.59 4.47
C SER A 162 8.02 -20.08 5.79
N MET A 163 7.69 -19.15 6.69
CA MET A 163 7.29 -19.46 8.06
C MET A 163 6.26 -18.45 8.52
N CYS A 164 5.21 -18.93 9.19
CA CYS A 164 4.21 -18.11 9.85
C CYS A 164 3.83 -18.76 11.19
N SER A 165 3.81 -17.97 12.26
CA SER A 165 3.33 -18.45 13.58
C SER A 165 1.81 -18.55 13.66
N GLY A 166 1.10 -18.06 12.65
CA GLY A 166 -0.33 -17.79 12.70
C GLY A 166 -0.65 -16.58 13.59
N GLY A 167 -1.94 -16.31 13.77
CA GLY A 167 -2.40 -15.25 14.66
C GLY A 167 -3.83 -14.79 14.40
N TYR A 168 -4.29 -13.84 15.21
CA TYR A 168 -5.65 -13.28 15.19
C TYR A 168 -6.72 -14.37 15.34
N GLN A 169 -6.80 -14.94 16.53
CA GLN A 169 -7.79 -15.95 16.89
C GLN A 169 -9.21 -15.38 16.69
N SER A 170 -10.02 -16.04 15.88
CA SER A 170 -11.45 -15.74 15.71
C SER A 170 -12.29 -16.62 16.65
N SER A 171 -13.59 -16.35 16.74
CA SER A 171 -14.55 -17.17 17.51
C SER A 171 -14.73 -18.59 16.96
N ASP A 172 -14.30 -18.84 15.73
CA ASP A 172 -14.65 -20.04 14.95
C ASP A 172 -13.55 -21.11 14.99
N ASP A 173 -12.77 -21.15 16.08
CA ASP A 173 -11.61 -22.04 16.34
C ASP A 173 -10.43 -21.97 15.33
N GLU A 174 -10.63 -21.40 14.13
CA GLU A 174 -9.54 -21.14 13.18
C GLU A 174 -8.98 -19.71 13.30
N PRO A 175 -7.65 -19.54 13.36
CA PRO A 175 -7.02 -18.22 13.35
C PRO A 175 -7.18 -17.57 11.97
N LEU A 176 -7.34 -16.24 11.94
CA LEU A 176 -7.43 -15.49 10.67
C LEU A 176 -6.15 -15.63 9.83
N PHE A 177 -4.98 -15.80 10.48
CA PHE A 177 -3.74 -16.16 9.80
C PHE A 177 -3.31 -17.58 10.18
N ALA A 178 -3.11 -18.42 9.18
CA ALA A 178 -2.63 -19.79 9.33
C ALA A 178 -1.17 -19.84 9.82
N SER A 179 -0.83 -20.88 10.59
CA SER A 179 0.54 -21.18 11.01
C SER A 179 1.17 -22.27 10.13
N GLY A 180 2.50 -22.32 10.12
CA GLY A 180 3.26 -23.39 9.51
C GLY A 180 4.57 -22.96 8.86
N ILE A 181 5.31 -23.96 8.39
CA ILE A 181 6.61 -23.83 7.73
C ILE A 181 6.56 -24.57 6.39
N ILE A 182 7.06 -23.90 5.34
CA ILE A 182 7.27 -24.46 4.02
C ILE A 182 8.76 -24.44 3.75
N TRP A 183 9.30 -25.51 3.15
CA TRP A 183 10.70 -25.63 2.78
C TRP A 183 10.85 -25.77 1.27
N GLY A 184 11.84 -25.11 0.69
CA GLY A 184 12.28 -25.34 -0.68
C GLY A 184 11.20 -25.17 -1.76
N HIS A 185 10.21 -24.31 -1.54
CA HIS A 185 9.02 -24.17 -2.40
C HIS A 185 8.15 -25.44 -2.52
N ASP A 186 8.26 -26.38 -1.59
CA ASP A 186 7.37 -27.55 -1.52
C ASP A 186 6.01 -27.15 -0.90
N PHE A 187 5.14 -26.59 -1.74
CA PHE A 187 3.79 -26.21 -1.34
C PHE A 187 2.85 -27.41 -1.10
N SER A 188 3.30 -28.64 -1.36
CA SER A 188 2.52 -29.85 -1.04
C SER A 188 2.63 -30.25 0.43
N LYS A 189 3.62 -29.71 1.13
CA LYS A 189 3.92 -30.04 2.52
C LYS A 189 4.04 -28.76 3.35
N THR A 190 3.15 -28.64 4.33
CA THR A 190 3.25 -27.62 5.39
C THR A 190 3.57 -28.32 6.70
N GLU A 191 4.72 -28.00 7.29
CA GLU A 191 5.08 -28.46 8.63
C GLU A 191 4.43 -27.58 9.68
N PRO A 192 3.95 -28.14 10.81
CA PRO A 192 3.41 -27.33 11.89
C PRO A 192 4.51 -26.42 12.48
N PHE A 193 4.12 -25.21 12.87
CA PHE A 193 4.95 -24.36 13.71
C PHE A 193 4.65 -24.70 15.18
N ASP A 194 5.66 -25.18 15.91
CA ASP A 194 5.57 -25.56 17.33
C ASP A 194 6.51 -24.61 18.12
N ASP A 195 5.94 -23.87 19.07
CA ASP A 195 6.60 -22.84 19.90
C ASP A 195 7.23 -23.44 21.18
#